data_AF-A0A915UQK6-F1
#
_entry.id   AF-A0A915UQK6-F1
#
_cell.length_a   1.000
_cell.length_b   1.000
_cell.length_c   1.000
_cell.angle_alpha   90.00
_cell.angle_beta   90.00
_cell.angle_gamma   90.00
#
_symmetry.space_group_name_H-M   'P 1'
#
loop_
_entity.id
_entity.type
_entity.pdbx_description
1 polymer ?
#
loop_
_entity_poly.entity_id
_entity_poly.type
_entity_poly.pdbx_seq_one_letter_code
_entity_poly.pdbx_strand_id
1 'polypeptide(L)'
;MRLSLGLTPSLPDAPLRALHAEAYRGDGFRIERFALETLPDFYLTGSLFVPETPADARAPAMLQPHGHFEQGRRNESDVLRAVALAQAGVYVLSYDMVGYNDQFQLPHWGAEPLEWRRWGFSRAGLQTWNSLCAFAWLRQQRAIDPERIGASGISGGGTQTFLLSALETRLSCAAPVKMVSSLMQGGCVCENAPLLRLFAGNPEIAALTAPRPMLLISDSGDWTRDNPDTVAPALKRVYGLFHAESLFTHAHYGEGHQWGSAPRRAYYEWIARHWRLPRVPQEPDLRWETLIPALRVWGESLPKPADAPAGDEVMRLYQRLAREAIARWQRTRRFESEARASLMSMLGLDRLEDARRDSLPDAWQGVLPERRYARLAIALGEASLRRWQRAGYAVLRLPELPRPTPRTDYAYLTTYNLTPDTQRARSVLSVLLRLRSRATRMVVAAQGEWATLCGIACALAQIPLDAPSLTEPAPLDLPCYDRIGGATTLQRLTPAPE
;
A
#
# COMPACT_ATOMS: atom_id res chain seq x y z
N MET A 1 6.49 0.46 1.75
CA MET A 1 5.28 0.67 0.92
C MET A 1 4.88 -0.53 0.06
N ARG A 2 5.66 -0.98 -0.95
CA ARG A 2 5.24 -2.09 -1.86
C ARG A 2 4.85 -3.39 -1.14
N LEU A 3 5.66 -3.86 -0.19
CA LEU A 3 5.35 -5.05 0.62
C LEU A 3 4.04 -4.87 1.41
N SER A 4 3.94 -3.75 2.14
CA SER A 4 2.79 -3.38 2.97
C SER A 4 1.46 -3.39 2.21
N LEU A 5 1.47 -2.90 0.97
CA LEU A 5 0.28 -2.84 0.10
C LEU A 5 0.06 -4.14 -0.70
N GLY A 6 0.79 -5.21 -0.38
CA GLY A 6 0.64 -6.51 -1.04
C GLY A 6 1.16 -6.57 -2.48
N LEU A 7 2.00 -5.61 -2.91
CA LEU A 7 2.51 -5.49 -4.29
C LEU A 7 3.84 -6.23 -4.54
N THR A 8 4.40 -6.85 -3.50
CA THR A 8 5.62 -7.67 -3.55
C THR A 8 5.34 -9.06 -2.95
N PRO A 9 5.62 -10.17 -3.68
CA PRO A 9 5.90 -10.20 -5.12
C PRO A 9 4.70 -9.68 -5.92
N SER A 10 4.90 -9.22 -7.16
CA SER A 10 3.77 -8.74 -7.95
C SER A 10 2.81 -9.87 -8.31
N LEU A 11 1.50 -9.60 -8.21
CA LEU A 11 0.46 -10.52 -8.69
C LEU A 11 0.61 -10.78 -10.20
N PRO A 12 -0.06 -11.82 -10.75
CA PRO A 12 -0.27 -11.89 -12.20
C PRO A 12 -0.83 -10.59 -12.76
N ASP A 13 -0.54 -10.32 -14.03
CA ASP A 13 -1.05 -9.13 -14.71
C ASP A 13 -2.57 -9.08 -14.61
N ALA A 14 -3.10 -7.89 -14.33
CA ALA A 14 -4.54 -7.68 -14.23
C ALA A 14 -5.21 -7.91 -15.59
N PRO A 15 -6.46 -8.44 -15.64
CA PRO A 15 -7.19 -8.63 -16.89
C PRO A 15 -7.43 -7.32 -17.64
N LEU A 16 -7.72 -6.23 -16.91
CA LEU A 16 -8.02 -4.90 -17.44
C LEU A 16 -9.17 -4.88 -18.48
N ARG A 17 -10.09 -5.85 -18.39
CA ARG A 17 -11.29 -5.88 -19.22
C ARG A 17 -12.32 -4.92 -18.64
N ALA A 18 -12.71 -3.91 -19.41
CA ALA A 18 -13.71 -2.94 -19.01
C ALA A 18 -15.09 -3.29 -19.58
N LEU A 19 -16.10 -3.29 -18.73
CA LEU A 19 -17.51 -3.30 -19.10
C LEU A 19 -18.02 -1.87 -18.96
N HIS A 20 -18.65 -1.34 -20.01
CA HIS A 20 -19.14 0.03 -19.99
C HIS A 20 -20.32 0.23 -20.93
N ALA A 21 -21.19 1.18 -20.57
CA ALA A 21 -22.38 1.53 -21.34
C ALA A 21 -22.69 3.02 -21.16
N GLU A 22 -23.01 3.72 -22.25
CA GLU A 22 -23.50 5.10 -22.18
C GLU A 22 -24.78 5.16 -21.33
N ALA A 23 -24.82 6.09 -20.38
CA ALA A 23 -25.95 6.25 -19.48
C ALA A 23 -26.49 7.68 -19.42
N TYR A 24 -25.71 8.66 -19.89
CA TYR A 24 -26.14 10.04 -19.98
C TYR A 24 -25.32 10.80 -21.01
N ARG A 25 -25.96 11.77 -21.67
CA ARG A 25 -25.33 12.71 -22.59
C ARG A 25 -25.73 14.12 -22.18
N GLY A 26 -24.74 14.96 -21.93
CA GLY A 26 -24.91 16.36 -21.52
C GLY A 26 -24.16 17.30 -22.46
N ASP A 27 -24.09 18.57 -22.09
CA ASP A 27 -23.38 19.59 -22.86
C ASP A 27 -21.85 19.42 -22.74
N GLY A 28 -21.22 18.97 -23.83
CA GLY A 28 -19.77 18.81 -23.93
C GLY A 28 -19.19 17.54 -23.31
N PHE A 29 -20.03 16.61 -22.82
CA PHE A 29 -19.60 15.34 -22.26
C PHE A 29 -20.70 14.27 -22.29
N ARG A 30 -20.29 13.01 -22.11
CA ARG A 30 -21.19 11.90 -21.77
C ARG A 30 -20.70 11.15 -20.54
N ILE A 31 -21.58 10.41 -19.89
CA ILE A 31 -21.26 9.52 -18.78
C ILE A 31 -21.45 8.08 -19.25
N GLU A 32 -20.42 7.27 -19.07
CA GLU A 32 -20.48 5.83 -19.23
C GLU A 32 -20.45 5.18 -17.84
N ARG A 33 -21.38 4.24 -17.61
CA ARG A 33 -21.28 3.27 -16.52
C ARG A 33 -20.02 2.47 -16.75
N PHE A 34 -19.24 2.19 -15.71
CA PHE A 34 -17.93 1.59 -15.88
C PHE A 34 -17.64 0.54 -14.81
N ALA A 35 -17.16 -0.62 -15.23
CA ALA A 35 -16.60 -1.65 -14.36
C ALA A 35 -15.32 -2.21 -14.99
N LEU A 36 -14.19 -2.10 -14.30
CA LEU A 36 -12.90 -2.62 -14.76
C LEU A 36 -12.53 -3.86 -13.95
N GLU A 37 -12.26 -4.96 -14.64
CA GLU A 37 -11.77 -6.18 -14.00
C GLU A 37 -10.28 -6.04 -13.59
N THR A 38 -10.02 -5.92 -12.29
CA THR A 38 -8.68 -5.68 -11.72
C THR A 38 -8.01 -6.94 -11.16
N LEU A 39 -8.79 -7.96 -10.81
CA LEU A 39 -8.38 -9.36 -10.63
C LEU A 39 -9.42 -10.22 -11.37
N PRO A 40 -9.17 -11.51 -11.68
CA PRO A 40 -10.17 -12.36 -12.31
C PRO A 40 -11.53 -12.28 -11.62
N ASP A 41 -12.53 -11.79 -12.35
CA ASP A 41 -13.91 -11.53 -11.91
C ASP A 41 -14.06 -10.55 -10.73
N PHE A 42 -13.01 -9.80 -10.38
CA PHE A 42 -13.05 -8.69 -9.43
C PHE A 42 -13.09 -7.35 -10.14
N TYR A 43 -14.13 -6.57 -9.88
CA TYR A 43 -14.46 -5.35 -10.59
C TYR A 43 -14.25 -4.12 -9.71
N LEU A 44 -13.46 -3.17 -10.23
CA LEU A 44 -13.48 -1.79 -9.85
C LEU A 44 -14.65 -1.09 -10.56
N THR A 45 -15.68 -0.72 -9.81
CA THR A 45 -16.85 -0.01 -10.33
C THR A 45 -16.65 1.49 -10.31
N GLY A 46 -17.26 2.20 -11.27
CA GLY A 46 -17.13 3.65 -11.39
C GLY A 46 -17.99 4.26 -12.49
N SER A 47 -17.69 5.53 -12.79
CA SER A 47 -18.25 6.26 -13.93
C SER A 47 -17.11 6.90 -14.71
N LEU A 48 -17.14 6.72 -16.03
CA LEU A 48 -16.24 7.36 -16.95
C LEU A 48 -16.95 8.56 -17.57
N PHE A 49 -16.48 9.76 -17.26
CA PHE A 49 -16.91 10.99 -17.90
C PHE A 49 -16.04 11.18 -19.15
N VAL A 50 -16.68 11.11 -20.30
CA VAL A 50 -16.02 11.18 -21.60
C VAL A 50 -16.26 12.57 -22.18
N PRO A 51 -15.20 13.37 -22.39
CA PRO A 51 -15.33 14.68 -23.01
C PRO A 51 -15.71 14.55 -24.49
N GLU A 52 -16.47 15.51 -25.00
CA GLU A 52 -16.58 15.70 -26.44
C GLU A 52 -15.27 16.31 -26.96
N THR A 53 -14.53 15.52 -27.72
CA THR A 53 -13.24 15.91 -28.29
C THR A 53 -13.27 15.74 -29.81
N PRO A 54 -12.49 16.54 -30.56
CA PRO A 54 -12.35 16.33 -31.99
C PRO A 54 -11.92 14.89 -32.30
N ALA A 55 -12.39 14.34 -33.41
CA ALA A 55 -11.92 13.04 -33.89
C ALA A 55 -10.38 13.02 -33.95
N ASP A 56 -9.78 11.90 -33.55
CA ASP A 56 -8.33 11.66 -33.51
C ASP A 56 -7.51 12.49 -32.50
N ALA A 57 -8.13 13.37 -31.72
CA ALA A 57 -7.44 14.10 -30.65
C ALA A 57 -7.27 13.23 -29.40
N ARG A 58 -6.03 13.13 -28.89
CA ARG A 58 -5.75 12.55 -27.57
C ARG A 58 -5.97 13.58 -26.47
N ALA A 59 -6.75 13.20 -25.47
CA ALA A 59 -7.10 14.05 -24.35
C ALA A 59 -6.42 13.59 -23.05
N PRO A 60 -6.16 14.51 -22.10
CA PRO A 60 -5.72 14.14 -20.76
C PRO A 60 -6.79 13.33 -20.02
N ALA A 61 -6.37 12.62 -18.98
CA ALA A 61 -7.27 11.86 -18.12
C ALA A 61 -6.97 12.09 -16.63
N MET A 62 -8.02 12.18 -15.80
CA MET A 62 -7.93 12.32 -14.36
C MET A 62 -8.54 11.10 -13.68
N LEU A 63 -7.74 10.44 -12.85
CA LEU A 63 -8.22 9.46 -11.88
C LEU A 63 -8.78 10.19 -10.67
N GLN A 64 -10.00 9.84 -10.28
CA GLN A 64 -10.74 10.50 -9.22
C GLN A 64 -11.17 9.50 -8.13
N PRO A 65 -10.27 9.08 -7.23
CA PRO A 65 -10.67 8.39 -6.01
C PRO A 65 -11.43 9.36 -5.08
N HIS A 66 -12.55 8.91 -4.50
CA HIS A 66 -13.38 9.71 -3.60
C HIS A 66 -12.98 9.54 -2.13
N GLY A 67 -13.51 10.40 -1.24
CA GLY A 67 -13.36 10.30 0.23
C GLY A 67 -14.50 9.55 0.92
N HIS A 68 -14.43 9.41 2.25
CA HIS A 68 -15.43 8.71 3.09
C HIS A 68 -16.71 9.52 3.35
N PHE A 69 -17.21 10.20 2.33
CA PHE A 69 -18.50 10.88 2.40
C PHE A 69 -19.64 9.88 2.14
N GLU A 70 -20.85 10.23 2.57
CA GLU A 70 -22.02 9.34 2.54
C GLU A 70 -22.29 8.75 1.15
N GLN A 71 -22.23 9.56 0.09
CA GLN A 71 -22.54 9.08 -1.26
C GLN A 71 -21.31 8.61 -2.04
N GLY A 72 -20.13 8.55 -1.43
CA GLY A 72 -18.89 8.12 -2.09
C GLY A 72 -18.56 8.98 -3.31
N ARG A 73 -18.27 8.40 -4.48
CA ARG A 73 -18.01 9.17 -5.71
C ARG A 73 -19.21 9.97 -6.23
N ARG A 74 -20.40 9.74 -5.67
CA ARG A 74 -21.65 10.38 -6.10
C ARG A 74 -21.98 11.65 -5.33
N ASN A 75 -21.14 12.11 -4.39
CA ASN A 75 -21.41 13.40 -3.75
C ASN A 75 -21.30 14.54 -4.77
N GLU A 76 -22.02 15.62 -4.48
CA GLU A 76 -22.00 16.88 -5.21
C GLU A 76 -20.60 17.30 -5.68
N SER A 77 -19.65 17.51 -4.76
CA SER A 77 -18.32 18.03 -5.14
C SER A 77 -17.52 17.12 -6.07
N ASP A 78 -17.72 15.80 -5.99
CA ASP A 78 -17.07 14.82 -6.87
C ASP A 78 -17.72 14.83 -8.25
N VAL A 79 -19.06 14.91 -8.32
CA VAL A 79 -19.81 14.97 -9.57
C VAL A 79 -19.53 16.28 -10.32
N LEU A 80 -19.63 17.43 -9.63
CA LEU A 80 -19.39 18.75 -10.22
C LEU A 80 -17.97 18.85 -10.79
N ARG A 81 -16.96 18.35 -10.06
CA ARG A 81 -15.57 18.33 -10.52
C ARG A 81 -15.38 17.44 -11.75
N ALA A 82 -15.98 16.26 -11.76
CA ALA A 82 -15.87 15.35 -12.90
C ALA A 82 -16.51 15.95 -14.17
N VAL A 83 -17.67 16.59 -14.03
CA VAL A 83 -18.32 17.30 -15.13
C VAL A 83 -17.48 18.50 -15.61
N ALA A 84 -17.02 19.35 -14.70
CA ALA A 84 -16.21 20.53 -15.04
C ALA A 84 -14.98 20.16 -15.87
N LEU A 85 -14.27 19.11 -15.46
CA LEU A 85 -13.11 18.58 -16.16
C LEU A 85 -13.49 18.00 -17.53
N ALA A 86 -14.57 17.22 -17.62
CA ALA A 86 -15.05 16.66 -18.88
C ALA A 86 -15.43 17.75 -19.89
N GLN A 87 -16.15 18.79 -19.46
CA GLN A 87 -16.49 19.95 -20.29
C GLN A 87 -15.24 20.73 -20.75
N ALA A 88 -14.14 20.66 -20.00
CA ALA A 88 -12.84 21.23 -20.37
C ALA A 88 -11.97 20.31 -21.25
N GLY A 89 -12.48 19.14 -21.66
CA GLY A 89 -11.77 18.21 -22.55
C GLY A 89 -10.94 17.15 -21.84
N VAL A 90 -11.26 16.80 -20.59
CA VAL A 90 -10.51 15.82 -19.78
C VAL A 90 -11.36 14.57 -19.53
N TYR A 91 -10.83 13.38 -19.82
CA TYR A 91 -11.48 12.14 -19.37
C TYR A 91 -11.41 12.04 -17.85
N VAL A 92 -12.52 11.73 -17.17
CA VAL A 92 -12.50 11.51 -15.72
C VAL A 92 -12.98 10.12 -15.41
N LEU A 93 -12.11 9.32 -14.79
CA LEU A 93 -12.50 8.03 -14.24
C LEU A 93 -12.66 8.18 -12.73
N SER A 94 -13.91 8.29 -12.29
CA SER A 94 -14.31 8.35 -10.89
C SER A 94 -14.77 6.96 -10.45
N TYR A 95 -14.14 6.39 -9.42
CA TYR A 95 -14.31 4.97 -9.09
C TYR A 95 -14.47 4.72 -7.61
N ASP A 96 -15.18 3.64 -7.29
CA ASP A 96 -15.58 3.27 -5.95
C ASP A 96 -14.38 2.81 -5.11
N MET A 97 -14.36 3.26 -3.86
CA MET A 97 -13.67 2.54 -2.79
C MET A 97 -14.21 1.11 -2.66
N VAL A 98 -13.40 0.22 -2.09
CA VAL A 98 -13.86 -1.15 -1.81
C VAL A 98 -15.05 -1.09 -0.85
N GLY A 99 -16.18 -1.69 -1.23
CA GLY A 99 -17.42 -1.71 -0.47
C GLY A 99 -18.26 -0.42 -0.49
N TYR A 100 -17.96 0.51 -1.38
CA TYR A 100 -18.78 1.71 -1.61
C TYR A 100 -19.62 1.61 -2.88
N ASN A 101 -20.79 2.25 -2.84
CA ASN A 101 -21.72 2.41 -3.98
C ASN A 101 -22.01 1.09 -4.70
N ASP A 102 -21.41 0.85 -5.88
CA ASP A 102 -21.67 -0.33 -6.71
C ASP A 102 -20.64 -1.45 -6.50
N GLN A 103 -19.58 -1.20 -5.71
CA GLN A 103 -18.55 -2.20 -5.38
C GLN A 103 -19.11 -3.15 -4.31
N PHE A 104 -19.53 -4.34 -4.75
CA PHE A 104 -20.27 -5.29 -3.90
C PHE A 104 -19.43 -6.44 -3.34
N GLN A 105 -18.20 -6.62 -3.82
CA GLN A 105 -17.46 -7.87 -3.60
C GLN A 105 -16.84 -7.95 -2.20
N LEU A 106 -16.61 -6.82 -1.54
CA LEU A 106 -16.16 -6.77 -0.15
C LEU A 106 -16.83 -5.61 0.59
N PRO A 107 -17.13 -5.75 1.88
CA PRO A 107 -17.63 -4.63 2.67
C PRO A 107 -16.53 -3.61 2.95
N HIS A 108 -16.90 -2.33 3.03
CA HIS A 108 -15.93 -1.27 3.36
C HIS A 108 -15.51 -1.31 4.83
N TRP A 109 -16.48 -1.50 5.72
CA TRP A 109 -16.29 -1.48 7.18
C TRP A 109 -16.02 -2.88 7.74
N GLY A 110 -15.47 -2.92 8.95
CA GLY A 110 -15.17 -4.16 9.69
C GLY A 110 -13.68 -4.48 9.77
N ALA A 111 -13.33 -5.36 10.71
CA ALA A 111 -11.95 -5.75 10.96
C ALA A 111 -11.33 -6.49 9.76
N GLU A 112 -10.01 -6.36 9.62
CA GLU A 112 -9.20 -7.20 8.72
C GLU A 112 -8.57 -8.33 9.54
N PRO A 113 -8.95 -9.61 9.30
CA PRO A 113 -8.42 -10.74 10.07
C PRO A 113 -6.89 -10.84 9.98
N LEU A 114 -6.28 -11.50 10.97
CA LEU A 114 -4.84 -11.79 10.97
C LEU A 114 -4.39 -12.47 9.67
N GLU A 115 -5.20 -13.38 9.13
CA GLU A 115 -4.93 -14.06 7.86
C GLU A 115 -4.70 -13.07 6.70
N TRP A 116 -5.54 -12.04 6.57
CA TRP A 116 -5.40 -11.03 5.52
C TRP A 116 -4.04 -10.33 5.62
N ARG A 117 -3.69 -9.90 6.83
CA ARG A 117 -2.42 -9.23 7.11
C ARG A 117 -1.21 -10.10 6.78
N ARG A 118 -1.23 -11.39 7.12
CA ARG A 118 -0.13 -12.33 6.78
C ARG A 118 0.04 -12.51 5.28
N TRP A 119 -1.05 -12.50 4.53
CA TRP A 119 -1.04 -12.53 3.07
C TRP A 119 -0.77 -11.16 2.43
N GLY A 120 -0.52 -10.10 3.20
CA GLY A 120 -0.34 -8.75 2.67
C GLY A 120 -1.59 -8.20 1.97
N PHE A 121 -2.75 -8.80 2.24
CA PHE A 121 -4.04 -8.34 1.78
C PHE A 121 -4.59 -7.31 2.77
N SER A 122 -5.03 -6.17 2.26
CA SER A 122 -5.70 -5.12 3.02
C SER A 122 -6.59 -4.32 2.08
N ARG A 123 -7.62 -3.64 2.59
CA ARG A 123 -8.44 -2.72 1.79
C ARG A 123 -7.60 -1.59 1.22
N ALA A 124 -6.62 -1.09 1.97
CA ALA A 124 -5.66 -0.09 1.50
C ALA A 124 -4.84 -0.60 0.30
N GLY A 125 -4.32 -1.82 0.38
CA GLY A 125 -3.60 -2.47 -0.71
C GLY A 125 -4.49 -2.73 -1.94
N LEU A 126 -5.70 -3.24 -1.73
CA LEU A 126 -6.64 -3.53 -2.82
C LEU A 126 -7.15 -2.26 -3.52
N GLN A 127 -7.44 -1.20 -2.78
CA GLN A 127 -7.78 0.10 -3.36
C GLN A 127 -6.61 0.68 -4.16
N THR A 128 -5.38 0.58 -3.63
CA THR A 128 -4.20 1.04 -4.36
C THR A 128 -3.97 0.21 -5.63
N TRP A 129 -4.16 -1.11 -5.56
CA TRP A 129 -4.12 -2.00 -6.73
C TRP A 129 -5.16 -1.61 -7.78
N ASN A 130 -6.39 -1.32 -7.36
CA ASN A 130 -7.46 -0.84 -8.24
C ASN A 130 -7.07 0.48 -8.92
N SER A 131 -6.49 1.43 -8.19
CA SER A 131 -5.97 2.68 -8.74
C SER A 131 -4.85 2.45 -9.76
N LEU A 132 -3.93 1.51 -9.51
CA LEU A 132 -2.89 1.12 -10.46
C LEU A 132 -3.48 0.48 -11.73
N CYS A 133 -4.51 -0.36 -11.58
CA CYS A 133 -5.22 -0.97 -12.72
C CYS A 133 -5.98 0.09 -13.53
N ALA A 134 -6.66 1.03 -12.87
CA ALA A 134 -7.34 2.14 -13.51
C ALA A 134 -6.37 3.01 -14.32
N PHE A 135 -5.21 3.34 -13.75
CA PHE A 135 -4.13 4.02 -14.49
C PHE A 135 -3.68 3.22 -15.71
N ALA A 136 -3.39 1.93 -15.54
CA ALA A 136 -2.93 1.06 -16.61
C ALA A 136 -3.95 0.96 -17.75
N TRP A 137 -5.24 0.86 -17.41
CA TRP A 137 -6.33 0.83 -18.40
C TRP A 137 -6.43 2.15 -19.16
N LEU A 138 -6.48 3.31 -18.47
CA LEU A 138 -6.54 4.62 -19.13
C LEU A 138 -5.37 4.82 -20.10
N ARG A 139 -4.16 4.42 -19.68
CA ARG A 139 -2.93 4.55 -20.49
C ARG A 139 -2.94 3.73 -21.77
N GLN A 140 -3.79 2.69 -21.86
CA GLN A 140 -3.94 1.87 -23.07
C GLN A 140 -4.99 2.40 -24.05
N GLN A 141 -5.80 3.38 -23.64
CA GLN A 141 -6.89 3.89 -24.49
C GLN A 141 -6.37 4.81 -25.58
N ARG A 142 -6.81 4.58 -26.82
CA ARG A 142 -6.37 5.37 -28.00
C ARG A 142 -6.68 6.85 -27.90
N ALA A 143 -7.80 7.20 -27.25
CA ALA A 143 -8.27 8.57 -27.06
C ALA A 143 -7.58 9.30 -25.90
N ILE A 144 -6.80 8.60 -25.08
CA ILE A 144 -6.12 9.18 -23.92
C ILE A 144 -4.65 9.43 -24.25
N ASP A 145 -4.16 10.60 -23.85
CA ASP A 145 -2.74 10.91 -23.87
C ASP A 145 -2.05 10.25 -22.68
N PRO A 146 -1.16 9.25 -22.91
CA PRO A 146 -0.52 8.51 -21.82
C PRO A 146 0.42 9.37 -20.97
N GLU A 147 0.84 10.55 -21.44
CA GLU A 147 1.72 11.49 -20.73
C GLU A 147 0.94 12.55 -19.95
N ARG A 148 -0.40 12.58 -20.06
CA ARG A 148 -1.27 13.50 -19.32
C ARG A 148 -2.35 12.76 -18.53
N ILE A 149 -1.91 11.80 -17.72
CA ILE A 149 -2.77 11.11 -16.74
C ILE A 149 -2.43 11.63 -15.34
N GLY A 150 -3.41 12.12 -14.60
CA GLY A 150 -3.25 12.65 -13.24
C GLY A 150 -4.13 11.91 -12.23
N ALA A 151 -3.93 12.19 -10.94
CA ALA A 151 -4.80 11.69 -9.87
C ALA A 151 -5.18 12.82 -8.90
N SER A 152 -6.45 12.87 -8.47
CA SER A 152 -6.92 13.86 -7.51
C SER A 152 -8.12 13.38 -6.69
N GLY A 153 -8.04 13.57 -5.38
CA GLY A 153 -9.04 13.08 -4.43
C GLY A 153 -8.91 13.76 -3.08
N ILE A 154 -10.02 13.79 -2.34
CA ILE A 154 -10.13 14.40 -1.02
C ILE A 154 -10.20 13.34 0.09
N SER A 155 -9.64 13.62 1.27
CA SER A 155 -9.72 12.76 2.45
C SER A 155 -9.15 11.37 2.14
N GLY A 156 -9.90 10.28 2.36
CA GLY A 156 -9.48 8.93 1.92
C GLY A 156 -9.11 8.82 0.43
N GLY A 157 -9.72 9.63 -0.45
CA GLY A 157 -9.32 9.75 -1.85
C GLY A 157 -8.00 10.50 -2.03
N GLY A 158 -7.69 11.43 -1.12
CA GLY A 158 -6.38 12.05 -0.99
C GLY A 158 -5.32 11.01 -0.59
N THR A 159 -5.66 10.09 0.32
CA THR A 159 -4.80 8.94 0.65
C THR A 159 -4.47 8.10 -0.57
N GLN A 160 -5.49 7.69 -1.34
CA GLN A 160 -5.26 6.93 -2.56
C GLN A 160 -4.49 7.73 -3.62
N THR A 161 -4.70 9.04 -3.71
CA THR A 161 -3.98 9.92 -4.63
C THR A 161 -2.48 9.93 -4.34
N PHE A 162 -2.06 10.17 -3.09
CA PHE A 162 -0.64 10.20 -2.79
C PHE A 162 0.00 8.80 -2.80
N LEU A 163 -0.74 7.74 -2.42
CA LEU A 163 -0.25 6.35 -2.54
C LEU A 163 -0.02 5.95 -4.00
N LEU A 164 -0.98 6.24 -4.88
CA LEU A 164 -0.84 6.00 -6.30
C LEU A 164 0.32 6.81 -6.88
N SER A 165 0.43 8.10 -6.55
CA SER A 165 1.53 8.94 -7.04
C SER A 165 2.89 8.38 -6.65
N ALA A 166 3.04 7.88 -5.43
CA ALA A 166 4.30 7.32 -4.94
C ALA A 166 4.68 5.99 -5.63
N LEU A 167 3.71 5.24 -6.14
CA LEU A 167 3.92 3.92 -6.77
C LEU A 167 3.97 3.96 -8.29
N GLU A 168 3.24 4.88 -8.91
CA GLU A 168 3.13 5.02 -10.36
C GLU A 168 3.86 6.29 -10.79
N THR A 169 5.13 6.14 -11.13
CA THR A 169 6.01 7.25 -11.51
C THR A 169 5.65 7.89 -12.85
N ARG A 170 4.79 7.25 -13.66
CA ARG A 170 4.31 7.78 -14.95
C ARG A 170 3.08 8.68 -14.82
N LEU A 171 2.52 8.86 -13.63
CA LEU A 171 1.53 9.91 -13.41
C LEU A 171 2.15 11.28 -13.72
N SER A 172 1.43 12.09 -14.49
CA SER A 172 1.87 13.42 -14.90
C SER A 172 1.72 14.48 -13.81
N CYS A 173 0.82 14.27 -12.85
CA CYS A 173 0.60 15.14 -11.69
C CYS A 173 -0.28 14.48 -10.61
N ALA A 174 -0.25 15.01 -9.38
CA ALA A 174 -1.11 14.58 -8.28
C ALA A 174 -1.69 15.76 -7.50
N ALA A 175 -2.96 15.68 -7.10
CA ALA A 175 -3.60 16.68 -6.23
C ALA A 175 -4.28 16.01 -5.03
N PRO A 176 -3.51 15.67 -3.97
CA PRO A 176 -4.10 15.19 -2.73
C PRO A 176 -4.72 16.35 -1.95
N VAL A 177 -6.01 16.22 -1.61
CA VAL A 177 -6.80 17.29 -0.99
C VAL A 177 -7.19 16.91 0.43
N LYS A 178 -6.91 17.81 1.38
CA LYS A 178 -7.34 17.74 2.78
C LYS A 178 -7.06 16.38 3.45
N MET A 179 -5.86 15.81 3.18
CA MET A 179 -5.46 14.51 3.75
C MET A 179 -4.00 14.44 4.20
N VAL A 180 -3.07 14.97 3.40
CA VAL A 180 -1.64 14.96 3.76
C VAL A 180 -1.46 15.84 4.99
N SER A 181 -1.12 15.24 6.14
CA SER A 181 -0.86 15.94 7.39
C SER A 181 0.16 15.19 8.24
N SER A 182 0.80 15.90 9.17
CA SER A 182 1.62 15.31 10.25
C SER A 182 0.77 14.75 11.39
N LEU A 183 -0.44 15.30 11.61
CA LEU A 183 -1.26 15.03 12.79
C LEU A 183 -2.19 13.83 12.65
N MET A 184 -2.73 13.61 11.44
CA MET A 184 -3.66 12.51 11.15
C MET A 184 -3.24 11.74 9.90
N GLN A 185 -3.09 10.43 10.08
CA GLN A 185 -2.50 9.56 9.07
C GLN A 185 -3.53 8.74 8.28
N GLY A 186 -4.81 8.74 8.69
CA GLY A 186 -5.89 8.00 8.04
C GLY A 186 -6.88 7.47 9.07
N GLY A 187 -8.17 7.74 8.87
CA GLY A 187 -9.23 7.41 9.82
C GLY A 187 -9.84 6.04 9.61
N CYS A 188 -9.64 5.44 8.44
CA CYS A 188 -10.19 4.15 8.05
C CYS A 188 -9.10 3.09 7.83
N VAL A 189 -9.45 1.81 7.99
CA VAL A 189 -8.56 0.69 7.66
C VAL A 189 -8.14 0.68 6.18
N CYS A 190 -8.98 1.23 5.29
CA CYS A 190 -8.66 1.39 3.87
C CYS A 190 -7.52 2.39 3.58
N GLU A 191 -6.99 3.05 4.61
CA GLU A 191 -5.87 4.01 4.53
C GLU A 191 -4.63 3.50 5.29
N ASN A 192 -4.73 2.34 5.95
CA ASN A 192 -3.83 1.92 7.01
C ASN A 192 -3.40 0.45 6.84
N ALA A 193 -2.67 0.13 5.77
CA ALA A 193 -2.08 -1.19 5.60
C ALA A 193 -0.99 -1.47 6.67
N PRO A 194 -0.83 -2.73 7.13
CA PRO A 194 0.27 -3.10 8.02
C PRO A 194 1.63 -2.71 7.45
N LEU A 195 2.54 -2.22 8.30
CA LEU A 195 3.89 -1.77 7.98
C LEU A 195 3.98 -0.52 7.09
N LEU A 196 2.86 0.13 6.72
CA LEU A 196 2.88 1.22 5.74
C LEU A 196 3.68 2.43 6.24
N ARG A 197 3.58 2.72 7.54
CA ARG A 197 4.08 3.95 8.18
C ARG A 197 5.10 3.69 9.29
N LEU A 198 5.88 2.61 9.17
CA LEU A 198 6.97 2.33 10.13
C LEU A 198 8.08 3.39 10.14
N PHE A 199 8.33 4.01 8.98
CA PHE A 199 9.45 4.94 8.78
C PHE A 199 9.04 6.28 8.16
N ALA A 200 7.75 6.45 7.90
CA ALA A 200 7.22 7.54 7.12
C ALA A 200 5.75 7.77 7.48
N GLY A 201 5.31 9.02 7.47
CA GLY A 201 3.91 9.43 7.45
C GLY A 201 3.46 9.90 6.08
N ASN A 202 2.26 10.45 6.03
CA ASN A 202 1.65 11.01 4.83
C ASN A 202 2.53 12.07 4.14
N PRO A 203 3.24 12.98 4.84
CA PRO A 203 4.11 13.95 4.19
C PRO A 203 5.27 13.30 3.42
N GLU A 204 5.99 12.33 3.99
CA GLU A 204 7.09 11.67 3.27
C GLU A 204 6.57 10.83 2.10
N ILE A 205 5.43 10.14 2.25
CA ILE A 205 4.83 9.39 1.13
C ILE A 205 4.39 10.34 0.02
N ALA A 206 3.74 11.46 0.33
CA ALA A 206 3.35 12.46 -0.65
C ALA A 206 4.58 13.08 -1.35
N ALA A 207 5.69 13.28 -0.62
CA ALA A 207 6.93 13.81 -1.17
C ALA A 207 7.53 12.91 -2.27
N LEU A 208 7.22 11.61 -2.32
CA LEU A 208 7.61 10.70 -3.43
C LEU A 208 6.98 11.06 -4.78
N THR A 209 6.06 12.03 -4.82
CA THR A 209 5.61 12.63 -6.08
C THR A 209 6.73 13.42 -6.76
N ALA A 210 7.61 14.07 -5.99
CA ALA A 210 8.68 14.90 -6.52
C ALA A 210 9.56 14.12 -7.52
N PRO A 211 10.00 14.75 -8.62
CA PRO A 211 9.78 16.14 -9.01
C PRO A 211 8.49 16.40 -9.82
N ARG A 212 7.54 15.45 -9.89
CA ARG A 212 6.32 15.63 -10.68
C ARG A 212 5.39 16.67 -10.05
N PRO A 213 4.59 17.40 -10.84
CA PRO A 213 3.72 18.43 -10.29
C PRO A 213 2.74 17.94 -9.21
N MET A 214 2.68 18.68 -8.11
CA MET A 214 1.72 18.46 -7.04
C MET A 214 0.98 19.75 -6.67
N LEU A 215 -0.34 19.65 -6.57
CA LEU A 215 -1.16 20.62 -5.85
C LEU A 215 -1.62 20.04 -4.52
N LEU A 216 -1.04 20.53 -3.42
CA LEU A 216 -1.49 20.20 -2.07
C LEU A 216 -2.59 21.20 -1.66
N ILE A 217 -3.82 20.70 -1.44
CA ILE A 217 -4.90 21.52 -0.87
C ILE A 217 -5.11 21.13 0.60
N SER A 218 -5.22 22.12 1.48
CA SER A 218 -5.42 21.94 2.92
C SER A 218 -6.46 22.91 3.46
N ASP A 219 -6.89 22.70 4.70
CA ASP A 219 -7.94 23.50 5.34
C ASP A 219 -7.67 23.74 6.83
N SER A 220 -7.99 24.94 7.32
CA SER A 220 -7.89 25.30 8.74
C SER A 220 -8.86 24.53 9.63
N GLY A 221 -9.96 24.02 9.06
CA GLY A 221 -11.02 23.32 9.79
C GLY A 221 -10.81 21.81 9.94
N ASP A 222 -9.69 21.25 9.49
CA ASP A 222 -9.40 19.81 9.63
C ASP A 222 -7.96 19.52 10.08
N TRP A 223 -7.53 18.26 10.00
CA TRP A 223 -6.20 17.82 10.43
C TRP A 223 -5.05 18.36 9.56
N THR A 224 -5.34 19.01 8.44
CA THR A 224 -4.35 19.69 7.59
C THR A 224 -4.15 21.17 7.95
N ARG A 225 -4.73 21.63 9.06
CA ARG A 225 -4.68 23.02 9.53
C ARG A 225 -3.28 23.60 9.69
N ASP A 226 -2.30 22.78 10.03
CA ASP A 226 -0.90 23.18 10.25
C ASP A 226 -0.05 23.10 8.98
N ASN A 227 -0.60 22.63 7.86
CA ASN A 227 0.14 22.47 6.61
C ASN A 227 0.89 23.72 6.13
N PRO A 228 0.36 24.96 6.25
CA PRO A 228 1.11 26.18 5.88
C PRO A 228 2.47 26.30 6.57
N ASP A 229 2.56 25.84 7.82
CA ASP A 229 3.73 26.02 8.68
C ASP A 229 4.61 24.76 8.74
N THR A 230 4.03 23.58 8.52
CA THR A 230 4.72 22.29 8.71
C THR A 230 4.94 21.55 7.39
N VAL A 231 3.89 20.96 6.83
CA VAL A 231 3.92 20.02 5.71
C VAL A 231 4.32 20.70 4.41
N ALA A 232 3.68 21.81 4.03
CA ALA A 232 3.93 22.45 2.75
C ALA A 232 5.37 22.99 2.61
N PRO A 233 5.96 23.66 3.63
CA PRO A 233 7.37 24.03 3.60
C PRO A 233 8.30 22.81 3.49
N ALA A 234 7.98 21.70 4.17
CA ALA A 234 8.76 20.47 4.09
C ALA A 234 8.74 19.86 2.69
N LEU A 235 7.56 19.73 2.07
CA LEU A 235 7.44 19.23 0.70
C LEU A 235 8.16 20.15 -0.29
N LYS A 236 8.02 21.47 -0.16
CA LYS A 236 8.73 22.43 -1.02
C LYS A 236 10.26 22.26 -0.95
N ARG A 237 10.83 22.00 0.24
CA ARG A 237 12.26 21.68 0.38
C ARG A 237 12.65 20.40 -0.34
N VAL A 238 11.83 19.35 -0.30
CA VAL A 238 12.08 18.12 -1.07
C VAL A 238 12.10 18.40 -2.56
N TYR A 239 11.15 19.18 -3.09
CA TYR A 239 11.17 19.59 -4.50
C TYR A 239 12.42 20.41 -4.86
N GLY A 240 12.96 21.20 -3.92
CA GLY A 240 14.20 21.93 -4.12
C GLY A 240 15.46 21.05 -4.26
N LEU A 241 15.44 19.83 -3.71
CA LEU A 241 16.51 18.85 -3.97
C LEU A 241 16.57 18.42 -5.45
N PHE A 242 15.48 18.64 -6.20
CA PHE A 242 15.38 18.36 -7.63
C PHE A 242 15.35 19.63 -8.49
N HIS A 243 15.56 20.82 -7.91
CA HIS A 243 15.37 22.11 -8.57
C HIS A 243 13.98 22.26 -9.23
N ALA A 244 12.96 21.72 -8.56
CA ALA A 244 11.59 21.60 -9.07
C ALA A 244 10.56 22.35 -8.21
N GLU A 245 10.97 23.33 -7.41
CA GLU A 245 10.09 24.06 -6.47
C GLU A 245 8.86 24.66 -7.15
N SER A 246 8.98 25.07 -8.42
CA SER A 246 7.88 25.61 -9.22
C SER A 246 6.80 24.58 -9.56
N LEU A 247 7.08 23.28 -9.41
CA LEU A 247 6.14 22.19 -9.65
C LEU A 247 5.33 21.82 -8.40
N PHE A 248 5.67 22.38 -7.23
CA PHE A 248 4.88 22.24 -6.01
C PHE A 248 4.05 23.49 -5.75
N THR A 249 2.73 23.31 -5.66
CA THR A 249 1.79 24.37 -5.27
C THR A 249 1.04 23.94 -4.00
N HIS A 250 0.88 24.88 -3.06
CA HIS A 250 0.07 24.69 -1.87
C HIS A 250 -1.04 25.74 -1.83
N ALA A 251 -2.26 25.29 -1.56
CA ALA A 251 -3.41 26.15 -1.35
C ALA A 251 -4.09 25.79 -0.02
N HIS A 252 -4.38 26.82 0.79
CA HIS A 252 -4.95 26.66 2.13
C HIS A 252 -6.26 27.45 2.23
N TYR A 253 -7.29 26.81 2.77
CA TYR A 253 -8.64 27.36 2.88
C TYR A 253 -9.18 27.23 4.30
N GLY A 254 -10.37 27.79 4.55
CA GLY A 254 -11.04 27.73 5.86
C GLY A 254 -12.52 27.41 5.70
N GLU A 255 -12.85 26.37 4.92
CA GLU A 255 -14.24 25.95 4.66
C GLU A 255 -14.60 24.63 5.35
N GLY A 256 -13.69 24.05 6.14
CA GLY A 256 -13.87 22.75 6.80
C GLY A 256 -13.54 21.56 5.89
N HIS A 257 -13.86 20.35 6.35
CA HIS A 257 -13.51 19.09 5.67
C HIS A 257 -14.44 18.74 4.49
N GLN A 258 -14.46 19.62 3.49
CA GLN A 258 -15.22 19.49 2.24
C GLN A 258 -14.37 19.95 1.04
N TRP A 259 -14.79 19.72 -0.19
CA TRP A 259 -14.10 20.28 -1.38
C TRP A 259 -15.01 21.31 -2.05
N GLY A 260 -15.21 22.45 -1.41
CA GLY A 260 -16.08 23.52 -1.86
C GLY A 260 -15.59 24.25 -3.11
N SER A 261 -16.36 25.24 -3.57
CA SER A 261 -16.13 25.92 -4.84
C SER A 261 -14.78 26.64 -4.93
N ALA A 262 -14.30 27.25 -3.84
CA ALA A 262 -13.03 27.97 -3.82
C ALA A 262 -11.81 27.03 -4.05
N PRO A 263 -11.62 25.94 -3.31
CA PRO A 263 -10.56 24.97 -3.59
C PRO A 263 -10.75 24.23 -4.92
N ARG A 264 -11.99 23.98 -5.37
CA ARG A 264 -12.23 23.41 -6.72
C ARG A 264 -11.74 24.35 -7.82
N ARG A 265 -12.04 25.65 -7.73
CA ARG A 265 -11.54 26.66 -8.68
C ARG A 265 -10.00 26.71 -8.74
N ALA A 266 -9.31 26.71 -7.60
CA ALA A 266 -7.85 26.69 -7.62
C ALA A 266 -7.28 25.41 -8.24
N TYR A 267 -7.94 24.27 -7.99
CA TYR A 267 -7.60 23.02 -8.67
C TYR A 267 -7.82 23.12 -10.19
N TYR A 268 -8.93 23.69 -10.65
CA TYR A 268 -9.22 23.90 -12.07
C TYR A 268 -8.19 24.80 -12.75
N GLU A 269 -7.84 25.92 -12.14
CA GLU A 269 -6.82 26.85 -12.64
C GLU A 269 -5.42 26.21 -12.69
N TRP A 270 -5.09 25.39 -11.69
CA TRP A 270 -3.82 24.68 -11.65
C TRP A 270 -3.73 23.62 -12.75
N ILE A 271 -4.75 22.76 -12.89
CA ILE A 271 -4.71 21.69 -13.89
C ILE A 271 -4.81 22.24 -15.32
N ALA A 272 -5.59 23.31 -15.52
CA ALA A 272 -5.68 23.98 -16.82
C ALA A 272 -4.35 24.55 -17.27
N ARG A 273 -3.60 25.19 -16.36
CA ARG A 273 -2.24 25.68 -16.65
C ARG A 273 -1.26 24.54 -16.89
N HIS A 274 -1.26 23.51 -16.04
CA HIS A 274 -0.33 22.39 -16.13
C HIS A 274 -0.47 21.63 -17.45
N TRP A 275 -1.69 21.27 -17.84
CA TRP A 275 -1.97 20.52 -19.07
C TRP A 275 -2.25 21.39 -20.29
N ARG A 276 -2.19 22.72 -20.14
CA ARG A 276 -2.52 23.71 -21.20
C ARG A 276 -3.88 23.40 -21.83
N LEU A 277 -4.88 23.20 -20.98
CA LEU A 277 -6.24 22.91 -21.43
C LEU A 277 -6.78 24.07 -22.29
N PRO A 278 -7.63 23.79 -23.29
CA PRO A 278 -8.17 24.83 -24.17
C PRO A 278 -9.05 25.84 -23.43
N ARG A 279 -9.59 25.45 -22.28
CA ARG A 279 -10.34 26.31 -21.36
C ARG A 279 -10.08 25.88 -19.93
N VAL A 280 -10.20 26.82 -19.00
CA VAL A 280 -10.20 26.50 -17.56
C VAL A 280 -11.53 25.81 -17.23
N PRO A 281 -11.53 24.64 -16.56
CA PRO A 281 -12.75 24.04 -16.05
C PRO A 281 -13.54 25.03 -15.19
N GLN A 282 -14.86 25.05 -15.36
CA GLN A 282 -15.77 25.93 -14.61
C GLN A 282 -16.75 25.07 -13.82
N GLU A 283 -17.24 25.60 -12.70
CA GLU A 283 -18.36 24.95 -12.01
C GLU A 283 -19.55 24.83 -12.97
N PRO A 284 -20.10 23.62 -13.15
CA PRO A 284 -21.17 23.42 -14.10
C PRO A 284 -22.48 23.97 -13.51
N ASP A 285 -23.25 24.68 -14.33
CA ASP A 285 -24.60 25.12 -13.99
C ASP A 285 -25.58 23.97 -14.24
N LEU A 286 -25.58 22.98 -13.35
CA LEU A 286 -26.49 21.84 -13.39
C LEU A 286 -26.89 21.37 -11.99
N ARG A 287 -28.06 20.73 -11.92
CA ARG A 287 -28.50 20.00 -10.72
C ARG A 287 -27.87 18.61 -10.70
N TRP A 288 -26.81 18.44 -9.92
CA TRP A 288 -25.98 17.22 -9.92
C TRP A 288 -26.76 15.96 -9.57
N GLU A 289 -27.83 16.06 -8.77
CA GLU A 289 -28.68 14.93 -8.37
C GLU A 289 -29.34 14.26 -9.57
N THR A 290 -29.57 15.02 -10.65
CA THR A 290 -30.16 14.50 -11.89
C THR A 290 -29.24 13.51 -12.60
N LEU A 291 -27.93 13.53 -12.31
CA LEU A 291 -26.95 12.63 -12.89
C LEU A 291 -26.84 11.31 -12.11
N ILE A 292 -27.35 11.22 -10.88
CA ILE A 292 -27.20 10.06 -10.00
C ILE A 292 -27.64 8.73 -10.65
N PRO A 293 -28.76 8.64 -11.41
CA PRO A 293 -29.13 7.42 -12.11
C PRO A 293 -28.09 6.96 -13.15
N ALA A 294 -27.38 7.90 -13.78
CA ALA A 294 -26.32 7.61 -14.76
C ALA A 294 -25.01 7.16 -14.10
N LEU A 295 -24.83 7.48 -12.82
CA LEU A 295 -23.66 7.10 -12.04
C LEU A 295 -23.74 5.70 -11.42
N ARG A 296 -24.92 5.05 -11.42
CA ARG A 296 -25.07 3.66 -10.96
C ARG A 296 -24.50 2.71 -11.99
N VAL A 297 -23.58 1.83 -11.60
CA VAL A 297 -22.91 0.93 -12.53
C VAL A 297 -23.83 -0.19 -12.97
N TRP A 298 -24.44 -0.88 -12.02
CA TRP A 298 -25.22 -2.07 -12.33
C TRP A 298 -26.67 -1.72 -12.68
N GLY A 299 -27.16 -2.26 -13.80
CA GLY A 299 -28.53 -2.09 -14.26
C GLY A 299 -28.78 -2.84 -15.57
N GLU A 300 -29.91 -2.58 -16.24
CA GLU A 300 -30.28 -3.30 -17.47
C GLU A 300 -29.23 -3.20 -18.58
N SER A 301 -28.65 -2.02 -18.80
CA SER A 301 -27.61 -1.80 -19.81
C SER A 301 -26.22 -2.32 -19.44
N LEU A 302 -26.01 -2.66 -18.16
CA LEU A 302 -24.75 -3.19 -17.64
C LEU A 302 -25.04 -4.10 -16.45
N PRO A 303 -25.46 -5.36 -16.67
CA PRO A 303 -25.90 -6.24 -15.60
C PRO A 303 -24.74 -6.60 -14.67
N LYS A 304 -25.02 -6.72 -13.38
CA LYS A 304 -24.06 -7.19 -12.39
C LYS A 304 -23.67 -8.65 -12.68
N PRO A 305 -22.37 -8.99 -12.78
CA PRO A 305 -21.93 -10.37 -12.96
C PRO A 305 -22.43 -11.26 -11.81
N ALA A 306 -23.09 -12.38 -12.14
CA ALA A 306 -23.71 -13.27 -11.15
C ALA A 306 -22.68 -14.11 -10.37
N ASP A 307 -21.63 -14.57 -11.05
CA ASP A 307 -20.63 -15.50 -10.50
C ASP A 307 -19.35 -14.79 -10.00
N ALA A 308 -19.38 -13.48 -9.84
CA ALA A 308 -18.24 -12.72 -9.35
C ALA A 308 -17.97 -13.00 -7.87
N PRO A 309 -16.71 -13.27 -7.47
CA PRO A 309 -16.36 -13.62 -6.09
C PRO A 309 -16.74 -12.50 -5.12
N ALA A 310 -17.33 -12.87 -4.00
CA ALA A 310 -17.65 -11.94 -2.91
C ALA A 310 -17.26 -12.50 -1.54
N GLY A 311 -17.01 -11.60 -0.57
CA GLY A 311 -16.60 -11.98 0.79
C GLY A 311 -15.33 -12.83 0.79
N ASP A 312 -15.39 -13.99 1.43
CA ASP A 312 -14.25 -14.91 1.55
C ASP A 312 -13.74 -15.45 0.21
N GLU A 313 -14.56 -15.47 -0.83
CA GLU A 313 -14.13 -15.90 -2.17
C GLU A 313 -13.09 -14.97 -2.77
N VAL A 314 -13.15 -13.66 -2.47
CA VAL A 314 -12.14 -12.70 -2.89
C VAL A 314 -10.80 -13.03 -2.24
N MET A 315 -10.80 -13.43 -0.97
CA MET A 315 -9.58 -13.85 -0.28
C MET A 315 -9.03 -15.15 -0.86
N ARG A 316 -9.89 -16.14 -1.15
CA ARG A 316 -9.49 -17.39 -1.82
C ARG A 316 -8.88 -17.14 -3.20
N LEU A 317 -9.49 -16.25 -3.99
CA LEU A 317 -8.94 -15.77 -5.26
C LEU A 317 -7.56 -15.13 -5.07
N TYR A 318 -7.44 -14.17 -4.14
CA TYR A 318 -6.19 -13.48 -3.87
C TYR A 318 -5.07 -14.45 -3.48
N GLN A 319 -5.35 -15.39 -2.57
CA GLN A 319 -4.36 -16.39 -2.14
C GLN A 319 -3.90 -17.28 -3.29
N ARG A 320 -4.80 -17.68 -4.20
CA ARG A 320 -4.44 -18.45 -5.40
C ARG A 320 -3.47 -17.65 -6.27
N LEU A 321 -3.82 -16.41 -6.62
CA LEU A 321 -2.97 -15.51 -7.41
C LEU A 321 -1.63 -15.24 -6.71
N ALA A 322 -1.64 -15.10 -5.38
CA ALA A 322 -0.45 -14.88 -4.58
C ALA A 322 0.49 -16.09 -4.62
N ARG A 323 -0.03 -17.31 -4.49
CA ARG A 323 0.77 -18.55 -4.59
C ARG A 323 1.38 -18.70 -5.99
N GLU A 324 0.63 -18.41 -7.04
CA GLU A 324 1.16 -18.39 -8.41
C GLU A 324 2.28 -17.35 -8.57
N ALA A 325 2.08 -16.14 -8.05
CA ALA A 325 3.08 -15.07 -8.05
C ALA A 325 4.35 -15.48 -7.31
N ILE A 326 4.23 -16.08 -6.12
CA ILE A 326 5.36 -16.59 -5.33
C ILE A 326 6.14 -17.65 -6.13
N ALA A 327 5.45 -18.62 -6.73
CA ALA A 327 6.08 -19.68 -7.50
C ALA A 327 6.86 -19.14 -8.70
N ARG A 328 6.32 -18.13 -9.42
CA ARG A 328 7.05 -17.46 -10.51
C ARG A 328 8.23 -16.65 -9.98
N TRP A 329 7.99 -15.83 -8.97
CA TRP A 329 8.98 -14.95 -8.35
C TRP A 329 10.21 -15.71 -7.87
N GLN A 330 10.01 -16.85 -7.22
CA GLN A 330 11.04 -17.78 -6.75
C GLN A 330 11.97 -18.37 -7.83
N ARG A 331 11.62 -18.22 -9.12
CA ARG A 331 12.45 -18.64 -10.27
C ARG A 331 13.21 -17.48 -10.90
N THR A 332 12.98 -16.24 -10.45
CA THR A 332 13.63 -15.05 -11.01
C THR A 332 15.02 -14.84 -10.40
N ARG A 333 15.90 -14.18 -11.14
CA ARG A 333 17.23 -13.77 -10.64
C ARG A 333 17.18 -12.75 -9.50
N ARG A 334 16.04 -12.08 -9.31
CA ARG A 334 15.83 -11.05 -8.27
C ARG A 334 15.24 -11.59 -6.97
N PHE A 335 14.81 -12.85 -6.96
CA PHE A 335 14.14 -13.49 -5.82
C PHE A 335 14.89 -13.23 -4.51
N GLU A 336 16.18 -13.57 -4.46
CA GLU A 336 16.93 -13.52 -3.22
C GLU A 336 17.02 -12.09 -2.66
N SER A 337 17.36 -11.11 -3.51
CA SER A 337 17.45 -9.71 -3.12
C SER A 337 16.11 -9.14 -2.66
N GLU A 338 15.02 -9.42 -3.39
CA GLU A 338 13.70 -8.90 -3.05
C GLU A 338 13.11 -9.57 -1.81
N ALA A 339 13.39 -10.85 -1.60
CA ALA A 339 12.94 -11.59 -0.44
C ALA A 339 13.65 -11.11 0.83
N ARG A 340 14.98 -10.90 0.76
CA ARG A 340 15.74 -10.29 1.85
C ARG A 340 15.25 -8.88 2.18
N ALA A 341 15.02 -8.04 1.17
CA ALA A 341 14.48 -6.69 1.36
C ALA A 341 13.08 -6.72 2.01
N SER A 342 12.25 -7.72 1.66
CA SER A 342 10.93 -7.91 2.26
C SER A 342 11.03 -8.35 3.73
N LEU A 343 11.92 -9.29 4.05
CA LEU A 343 12.18 -9.69 5.44
C LEU A 343 12.73 -8.52 6.28
N MET A 344 13.61 -7.70 5.73
CA MET A 344 14.09 -6.48 6.40
C MET A 344 12.95 -5.49 6.64
N SER A 345 12.10 -5.27 5.64
CA SER A 345 10.91 -4.41 5.76
C SER A 345 9.95 -4.92 6.84
N MET A 346 9.73 -6.24 6.91
CA MET A 346 8.93 -6.85 7.98
C MET A 346 9.51 -6.52 9.36
N LEU A 347 10.82 -6.63 9.55
CA LEU A 347 11.49 -6.32 10.82
C LEU A 347 11.65 -4.82 11.10
N GLY A 348 11.17 -3.94 10.22
CA GLY A 348 11.38 -2.50 10.35
C GLY A 348 12.87 -2.15 10.32
N LEU A 349 13.61 -2.71 9.36
CA LEU A 349 15.01 -2.36 9.09
C LEU A 349 15.18 -1.75 7.71
N ASP A 350 15.88 -0.61 7.65
CA ASP A 350 16.38 -0.03 6.40
C ASP A 350 17.70 -0.70 5.99
N ARG A 351 18.62 -0.87 6.95
CA ARG A 351 19.87 -1.63 6.76
C ARG A 351 19.97 -2.76 7.78
N LEU A 352 20.62 -3.85 7.36
CA LEU A 352 20.77 -5.04 8.20
C LEU A 352 21.57 -4.71 9.48
N GLU A 353 22.55 -3.83 9.38
CA GLU A 353 23.44 -3.42 10.46
C GLU A 353 22.71 -2.63 11.55
N ASP A 354 21.58 -2.00 11.24
CA ASP A 354 20.81 -1.21 12.21
C ASP A 354 20.29 -2.13 13.33
N ALA A 355 20.01 -3.40 13.03
CA ALA A 355 19.63 -4.39 14.04
C ALA A 355 20.73 -4.62 15.10
N ARG A 356 22.01 -4.36 14.81
CA ARG A 356 23.09 -4.47 15.82
C ARG A 356 23.05 -3.39 16.88
N ARG A 357 22.31 -2.31 16.64
CA ARG A 357 22.22 -1.15 17.55
C ARG A 357 21.01 -1.23 18.48
N ASP A 358 20.05 -2.10 18.18
CA ASP A 358 18.85 -2.29 18.99
C ASP A 358 19.20 -2.79 20.39
N SER A 359 18.52 -2.28 21.41
CA SER A 359 18.63 -2.84 22.77
C SER A 359 18.25 -4.32 22.77
N LEU A 360 19.04 -5.13 23.47
CA LEU A 360 18.73 -6.54 23.66
C LEU A 360 17.73 -6.71 24.81
N PRO A 361 16.85 -7.73 24.75
CA PRO A 361 16.02 -8.09 25.88
C PRO A 361 16.86 -8.35 27.13
N ASP A 362 16.42 -7.85 28.29
CA ASP A 362 17.14 -7.99 29.56
C ASP A 362 17.47 -9.45 29.90
N ALA A 363 16.53 -10.36 29.60
CA ALA A 363 16.71 -11.79 29.76
C ALA A 363 17.91 -12.37 28.99
N TRP A 364 18.37 -11.70 27.94
CA TRP A 364 19.45 -12.16 27.08
C TRP A 364 20.79 -11.46 27.35
N GLN A 365 20.78 -10.23 27.88
CA GLN A 365 21.99 -9.43 28.10
C GLN A 365 23.04 -10.17 28.93
N GLY A 366 22.63 -10.82 30.03
CA GLY A 366 23.53 -11.54 30.93
C GLY A 366 23.99 -12.93 30.46
N VAL A 367 23.44 -13.44 29.36
CA VAL A 367 23.73 -14.80 28.85
C VAL A 367 24.68 -14.75 27.65
N LEU A 368 24.86 -13.59 27.03
CA LEU A 368 25.72 -13.45 25.86
C LEU A 368 27.20 -13.59 26.21
N PRO A 369 27.93 -14.51 25.56
CA PRO A 369 29.32 -14.77 25.92
C PRO A 369 30.26 -13.68 25.41
N GLU A 370 31.24 -13.29 26.23
CA GLU A 370 32.28 -12.32 25.86
C GLU A 370 33.43 -12.95 25.04
N ARG A 371 33.73 -14.23 25.29
CA ARG A 371 34.80 -14.96 24.61
C ARG A 371 34.45 -15.36 23.17
N ARG A 372 35.47 -15.65 22.38
CA ARG A 372 35.33 -16.23 21.03
C ARG A 372 35.21 -17.76 21.10
N TYR A 373 34.53 -18.34 20.12
CA TYR A 373 34.34 -19.78 19.95
C TYR A 373 34.77 -20.22 18.55
N ALA A 374 35.34 -21.42 18.44
CA ALA A 374 35.52 -22.04 17.12
C ALA A 374 34.16 -22.45 16.52
N ARG A 375 33.28 -23.07 17.33
CA ARG A 375 31.96 -23.57 16.93
C ARG A 375 30.93 -23.22 18.01
N LEU A 376 29.86 -22.52 17.63
CA LEU A 376 28.79 -22.08 18.55
C LEU A 376 27.41 -22.50 18.03
N ALA A 377 26.64 -23.19 18.86
CA ALA A 377 25.24 -23.54 18.60
C ALA A 377 24.34 -22.72 19.54
N ILE A 378 23.39 -21.98 18.99
CA ILE A 378 22.42 -21.17 19.73
C ILE A 378 21.08 -21.90 19.71
N ALA A 379 20.48 -22.16 20.88
CA ALA A 379 19.16 -22.79 20.98
C ALA A 379 18.06 -21.82 21.42
N LEU A 380 16.90 -21.94 20.79
CA LEU A 380 15.64 -21.34 21.21
C LEU A 380 14.50 -22.37 21.21
N GLY A 381 13.58 -22.23 22.16
CA GLY A 381 12.54 -23.22 22.44
C GLY A 381 13.10 -24.57 22.88
N GLU A 382 12.34 -25.63 22.63
CA GLU A 382 12.66 -27.00 23.07
C GLU A 382 13.68 -27.75 22.19
N ALA A 383 14.39 -27.02 21.32
CA ALA A 383 15.34 -27.62 20.39
C ALA A 383 16.42 -28.47 21.10
N SER A 384 16.62 -29.69 20.59
CA SER A 384 17.63 -30.62 21.09
C SER A 384 19.03 -30.22 20.62
N LEU A 385 19.95 -30.09 21.57
CA LEU A 385 21.34 -29.69 21.31
C LEU A 385 22.33 -30.85 21.31
N ARG A 386 21.85 -32.07 21.57
CA ARG A 386 22.72 -33.26 21.75
C ARG A 386 23.62 -33.51 20.54
N ARG A 387 23.11 -33.32 19.32
CA ARG A 387 23.90 -33.54 18.10
C ARG A 387 25.04 -32.53 17.97
N TRP A 388 24.77 -31.27 18.32
CA TRP A 388 25.73 -30.18 18.22
C TRP A 388 26.81 -30.28 19.29
N GLN A 389 26.43 -30.68 20.51
CA GLN A 389 27.38 -31.00 21.57
C GLN A 389 28.32 -32.13 21.17
N ARG A 390 27.78 -33.23 20.61
CA ARG A 390 28.60 -34.35 20.09
C ARG A 390 29.52 -33.92 18.94
N ALA A 391 29.10 -32.96 18.13
CA ALA A 391 29.91 -32.36 17.07
C ALA A 391 30.91 -31.29 17.58
N GLY A 392 31.06 -31.12 18.90
CA GLY A 392 32.04 -30.21 19.49
C GLY A 392 31.65 -28.73 19.44
N TYR A 393 30.36 -28.40 19.31
CA TYR A 393 29.88 -27.02 19.44
C TYR A 393 29.77 -26.63 20.92
N ALA A 394 30.25 -25.44 21.25
CA ALA A 394 29.80 -24.76 22.45
C ALA A 394 28.32 -24.43 22.30
N VAL A 395 27.56 -24.51 23.39
CA VAL A 395 26.10 -24.34 23.35
C VAL A 395 25.69 -23.13 24.16
N LEU A 396 24.87 -22.29 23.55
CA LEU A 396 24.23 -21.13 24.17
C LEU A 396 22.70 -21.31 24.07
N ARG A 397 22.02 -21.50 25.20
CA ARG A 397 20.56 -21.49 25.25
C ARG A 397 20.10 -20.08 25.60
N LEU A 398 19.35 -19.45 24.70
CA LEU A 398 18.73 -18.17 25.02
C LEU A 398 17.45 -18.43 25.83
N PRO A 399 17.23 -17.72 26.95
CA PRO A 399 15.97 -17.77 27.68
C PRO A 399 14.77 -17.49 26.77
N GLU A 400 13.61 -18.06 27.07
CA GLU A 400 12.40 -17.75 26.30
C GLU A 400 12.00 -16.29 26.45
N LEU A 401 11.60 -15.66 25.34
CA LEU A 401 10.94 -14.36 25.38
C LEU A 401 9.43 -14.58 25.29
N PRO A 402 8.65 -14.13 26.30
CA PRO A 402 7.20 -14.22 26.23
C PRO A 402 6.70 -13.42 25.02
N ARG A 403 5.58 -13.84 24.44
CA ARG A 403 4.89 -13.04 23.41
C ARG A 403 4.20 -11.87 24.12
N PRO A 404 4.66 -10.62 23.96
CA PRO A 404 4.03 -9.50 24.66
C PRO A 404 2.62 -9.26 24.14
N THR A 405 1.69 -8.97 25.05
CA THR A 405 0.36 -8.47 24.69
C THR A 405 0.50 -7.08 24.06
N PRO A 406 -0.21 -6.77 22.97
CA PRO A 406 -0.27 -5.41 22.44
C PRO A 406 -0.65 -4.42 23.55
N ARG A 407 0.05 -3.28 23.61
CA ARG A 407 -0.17 -2.26 24.65
C ARG A 407 -1.46 -1.44 24.46
N THR A 408 -2.15 -1.62 23.34
CA THR A 408 -3.37 -0.89 22.96
C THR A 408 -4.21 -1.73 21.99
N ASP A 409 -5.51 -1.48 22.00
CA ASP A 409 -6.52 -1.95 21.05
C ASP A 409 -6.66 -1.06 19.80
N TYR A 410 -5.74 -0.10 19.60
CA TYR A 410 -5.75 0.81 18.45
C TYR A 410 -5.81 0.04 17.12
N ALA A 411 -6.86 0.31 16.34
CA ALA A 411 -7.22 -0.45 15.14
C ALA A 411 -6.12 -0.51 14.06
N TYR A 412 -5.21 0.47 14.05
CA TYR A 412 -4.14 0.57 13.04
C TYR A 412 -2.74 0.38 13.64
N LEU A 413 -2.63 -0.29 14.79
CA LEU A 413 -1.35 -0.47 15.50
C LEU A 413 -0.24 -0.98 14.58
N THR A 414 -0.55 -1.99 13.76
CA THR A 414 0.41 -2.64 12.85
C THR A 414 0.83 -1.78 11.67
N THR A 415 0.17 -0.66 11.42
CA THR A 415 0.57 0.33 10.41
C THR A 415 1.81 1.10 10.85
N TYR A 416 1.92 1.37 12.16
CA TYR A 416 2.95 2.22 12.77
C TYR A 416 3.96 1.44 13.61
N ASN A 417 3.62 0.22 14.02
CA ASN A 417 4.41 -0.57 14.96
C ASN A 417 4.67 -1.98 14.44
N LEU A 418 5.81 -2.51 14.83
CA LEU A 418 6.11 -3.94 14.68
C LEU A 418 5.21 -4.74 15.61
N THR A 419 4.69 -5.86 15.13
CA THR A 419 3.96 -6.83 15.97
C THR A 419 4.88 -7.45 17.02
N PRO A 420 4.34 -7.97 18.13
CA PRO A 420 5.08 -8.77 19.10
C PRO A 420 6.02 -9.82 18.48
N ASP A 421 5.53 -10.60 17.52
CA ASP A 421 6.31 -11.65 16.86
C ASP A 421 7.43 -11.09 15.98
N THR A 422 7.16 -9.98 15.30
CA THR A 422 8.18 -9.26 14.51
C THR A 422 9.30 -8.72 15.40
N GLN A 423 8.97 -8.17 16.58
CA GLN A 423 9.96 -7.69 17.55
C GLN A 423 10.83 -8.83 18.11
N ARG A 424 10.22 -9.99 18.39
CA ARG A 424 10.98 -11.19 18.82
C ARG A 424 11.95 -11.66 17.73
N ALA A 425 11.52 -11.72 16.47
CA ALA A 425 12.41 -12.06 15.35
C ALA A 425 13.56 -11.04 15.18
N ARG A 426 13.28 -9.74 15.32
CA ARG A 426 14.30 -8.67 15.30
C ARG A 426 15.31 -8.83 16.42
N SER A 427 14.86 -9.17 17.63
CA SER A 427 15.73 -9.44 18.77
C SER A 427 16.68 -10.61 18.51
N VAL A 428 16.19 -11.70 17.90
CA VAL A 428 17.03 -12.84 17.49
C VAL A 428 18.10 -12.37 16.51
N LEU A 429 17.70 -11.67 15.43
CA LEU A 429 18.65 -11.13 14.45
C LEU A 429 19.74 -10.25 15.10
N SER A 430 19.33 -9.41 16.04
CA SER A 430 20.20 -8.53 16.82
C SER A 430 21.28 -9.32 17.59
N VAL A 431 20.92 -10.45 18.21
CA VAL A 431 21.88 -11.36 18.88
C VAL A 431 22.81 -12.03 17.87
N LEU A 432 22.24 -12.59 16.80
CA LEU A 432 23.00 -13.32 15.79
C LEU A 432 24.08 -12.45 15.15
N LEU A 433 23.75 -11.20 14.82
CA LEU A 433 24.70 -10.27 14.21
C LEU A 433 25.83 -9.84 15.17
N ARG A 434 25.58 -9.79 16.49
CA ARG A 434 26.61 -9.51 17.50
C ARG A 434 27.54 -10.69 17.74
N LEU A 435 27.00 -11.91 17.72
CA LEU A 435 27.78 -13.13 17.93
C LEU A 435 28.54 -13.58 16.68
N ARG A 436 28.17 -13.09 15.49
CA ARG A 436 28.80 -13.46 14.22
C ARG A 436 30.31 -13.23 14.20
N SER A 437 30.83 -12.19 14.84
CA SER A 437 32.28 -11.94 14.93
C SER A 437 32.97 -12.74 16.05
N ARG A 438 32.19 -13.43 16.89
CA ARG A 438 32.66 -14.20 18.04
C ARG A 438 32.66 -15.70 17.78
N ALA A 439 32.22 -16.18 16.62
CA ALA A 439 32.25 -17.59 16.26
C ALA A 439 32.73 -17.82 14.83
N THR A 440 33.66 -18.76 14.62
CA THR A 440 34.10 -19.13 13.25
C THR A 440 33.00 -19.92 12.52
N ARG A 441 32.36 -20.86 13.21
CA ARG A 441 31.15 -21.55 12.74
C ARG A 441 30.02 -21.34 13.73
N MET A 442 28.83 -21.02 13.21
CA MET A 442 27.65 -20.78 14.03
C MET A 442 26.44 -21.49 13.42
N VAL A 443 25.58 -22.03 14.26
CA VAL A 443 24.29 -22.62 13.88
C VAL A 443 23.23 -22.24 14.90
N VAL A 444 21.99 -22.05 14.45
CA VAL A 444 20.82 -21.86 15.32
C VAL A 444 19.99 -23.13 15.30
N ALA A 445 19.63 -23.66 16.47
CA ALA A 445 18.69 -24.76 16.62
C ALA A 445 17.39 -24.23 17.22
N ALA A 446 16.25 -24.46 16.56
CA ALA A 446 14.97 -23.91 16.97
C ALA A 446 13.82 -24.90 16.77
N GLN A 447 12.81 -24.82 17.65
CA GLN A 447 11.60 -25.65 17.60
C GLN A 447 10.35 -24.82 17.93
N GLY A 448 9.18 -25.28 17.48
CA GLY A 448 7.91 -24.61 17.73
C GLY A 448 7.81 -23.27 17.01
N GLU A 449 7.21 -22.26 17.63
CA GLU A 449 7.11 -20.91 17.05
C GLU A 449 8.49 -20.28 16.75
N TRP A 450 9.51 -20.64 17.52
CA TRP A 450 10.87 -20.14 17.33
C TRP A 450 11.49 -20.58 16.01
N ALA A 451 11.05 -21.68 15.41
CA ALA A 451 11.56 -22.12 14.11
C ALA A 451 11.36 -21.05 13.04
N THR A 452 10.15 -20.47 12.95
CA THR A 452 9.83 -19.41 11.99
C THR A 452 10.56 -18.11 12.32
N LEU A 453 10.54 -17.67 13.59
CA LEU A 453 11.18 -16.43 14.02
C LEU A 453 12.71 -16.47 13.81
N CYS A 454 13.34 -17.60 14.15
CA CYS A 454 14.75 -17.82 13.90
C CYS A 454 15.04 -17.96 12.41
N GLY A 455 14.16 -18.56 11.62
CA GLY A 455 14.32 -18.65 10.17
C GLY A 455 14.38 -17.28 9.50
N ILE A 456 13.56 -16.32 9.90
CA ILE A 456 13.64 -14.92 9.41
C ILE A 456 15.03 -14.33 9.74
N ALA A 457 15.46 -14.46 11.00
CA ALA A 457 16.75 -13.92 11.44
C ALA A 457 17.95 -14.61 10.77
N CYS A 458 17.92 -15.93 10.62
CA CYS A 458 18.97 -16.75 10.01
C CYS A 458 19.07 -16.50 8.51
N ALA A 459 17.94 -16.39 7.81
CA ALA A 459 17.89 -15.98 6.41
C ALA A 459 18.61 -14.64 6.21
N LEU A 460 18.32 -13.63 7.04
CA LEU A 460 18.98 -12.32 6.94
C LEU A 460 20.46 -12.35 7.35
N ALA A 461 20.79 -13.03 8.44
CA ALA A 461 22.16 -13.09 8.97
C ALA A 461 23.09 -14.05 8.21
N GLN A 462 22.54 -14.89 7.33
CA GLN A 462 23.25 -15.96 6.62
C GLN A 462 23.92 -16.95 7.57
N ILE A 463 23.12 -17.47 8.50
CA ILE A 463 23.53 -18.45 9.49
C ILE A 463 22.69 -19.72 9.30
N PRO A 464 23.29 -20.92 9.34
CA PRO A 464 22.55 -22.16 9.27
C PRO A 464 21.47 -22.31 10.34
N LEU A 465 20.30 -22.84 9.95
CA LEU A 465 19.19 -23.15 10.86
C LEU A 465 18.91 -24.65 10.90
N ASP A 466 18.99 -25.20 12.10
CA ASP A 466 18.51 -26.53 12.45
C ASP A 466 17.09 -26.46 13.03
N ALA A 467 16.10 -26.64 12.17
CA ALA A 467 14.69 -26.66 12.53
C ALA A 467 13.95 -27.78 11.77
N PRO A 468 14.04 -29.04 12.23
CA PRO A 468 13.42 -30.19 11.55
C PRO A 468 11.89 -30.10 11.49
N SER A 469 11.28 -29.32 12.40
CA SER A 469 9.84 -29.01 12.42
C SER A 469 9.55 -27.58 11.97
N LEU A 470 10.24 -27.06 10.94
CA LEU A 470 9.87 -25.79 10.31
C LEU A 470 8.53 -25.97 9.55
N THR A 471 7.48 -26.15 10.34
CA THR A 471 6.09 -26.42 10.01
C THR A 471 5.27 -25.70 11.06
N GLU A 472 4.34 -24.85 10.64
CA GLU A 472 3.75 -23.79 11.46
C GLU A 472 2.71 -24.31 12.46
N PRO A 473 2.88 -24.13 13.79
CA PRO A 473 1.75 -24.13 14.72
C PRO A 473 1.11 -22.72 14.79
N ALA A 474 -0.14 -22.68 15.28
CA ALA A 474 -1.13 -21.58 15.32
C ALA A 474 -0.61 -20.12 15.17
N PRO A 475 -1.29 -19.26 14.37
CA PRO A 475 -0.60 -18.27 13.54
C PRO A 475 0.13 -17.21 14.35
N LEU A 476 1.42 -17.05 14.04
CA LEU A 476 2.22 -15.89 14.41
C LEU A 476 1.70 -14.64 13.70
N ASP A 477 1.68 -13.51 14.39
CA ASP A 477 1.34 -12.21 13.81
C ASP A 477 2.55 -11.64 13.06
N LEU A 478 2.79 -12.15 11.86
CA LEU A 478 3.89 -11.76 10.98
C LEU A 478 3.30 -11.14 9.69
N PRO A 479 3.13 -9.81 9.63
CA PRO A 479 2.54 -9.15 8.47
C PRO A 479 3.32 -9.46 7.19
N CYS A 480 2.61 -9.79 6.11
CA CYS A 480 3.15 -10.15 4.80
C CYS A 480 4.01 -11.44 4.75
N TYR A 481 4.09 -12.24 5.82
CA TYR A 481 4.92 -13.45 5.82
C TYR A 481 4.47 -14.50 4.80
N ASP A 482 3.17 -14.80 4.73
CA ASP A 482 2.64 -15.74 3.74
C ASP A 482 2.74 -15.16 2.33
N ARG A 483 2.62 -13.82 2.21
CA ARG A 483 2.74 -13.10 0.93
C ARG A 483 4.08 -13.35 0.24
N ILE A 484 5.15 -13.51 1.01
CA ILE A 484 6.50 -13.75 0.49
C ILE A 484 6.87 -15.23 0.44
N GLY A 485 5.90 -16.15 0.56
CA GLY A 485 6.12 -17.60 0.43
C GLY A 485 6.41 -18.35 1.73
N GLY A 486 6.29 -17.66 2.88
CA GLY A 486 6.38 -18.25 4.21
C GLY A 486 7.61 -19.15 4.38
N ALA A 487 7.38 -20.36 4.92
CA ALA A 487 8.44 -21.32 5.23
C ALA A 487 9.28 -21.70 4.01
N THR A 488 8.68 -21.81 2.82
CA THR A 488 9.41 -22.21 1.60
C THR A 488 10.46 -21.18 1.19
N THR A 489 10.19 -19.89 1.42
CA THR A 489 11.15 -18.82 1.17
C THR A 489 12.26 -18.85 2.22
N LEU A 490 11.92 -19.07 3.50
CA LEU A 490 12.94 -19.21 4.55
C LEU A 490 13.89 -20.39 4.30
N GLN A 491 13.37 -21.55 3.87
CA GLN A 491 14.17 -22.73 3.56
C GLN A 491 15.17 -22.48 2.43
N ARG A 492 14.82 -21.65 1.45
CA ARG A 492 15.71 -21.31 0.33
C ARG A 492 16.79 -20.30 0.72
N LEU A 493 16.45 -19.33 1.57
CA LEU A 493 17.36 -18.25 1.96
C LEU A 493 18.27 -18.60 3.12
N THR A 494 17.87 -19.57 3.94
CA THR A 494 18.61 -19.98 5.12
C THR A 494 19.56 -21.11 4.76
N PRO A 495 20.86 -20.98 5.04
CA PRO A 495 21.81 -22.07 4.82
C PRO A 495 21.39 -23.33 5.57
N ALA A 496 21.61 -24.50 4.96
CA ALA A 496 21.44 -25.76 5.66
C ALA A 496 22.57 -25.96 6.69
N PRO A 497 22.28 -26.58 7.84
CA PRO A 497 23.32 -27.03 8.74
C PRO A 497 24.16 -28.12 8.06
N GLU A 498 25.48 -27.89 7.94
CA GLU A 498 26.47 -28.88 7.48
C GLU A 498 26.52 -30.14 8.35
#